data_AF-A0A358QY87-F1
#
_entry.id   AF-A0A358QY87-F1
#
_cell.length_a   1.000
_cell.length_b   1.000
_cell.length_c   1.000
_cell.angle_alpha   90.00
_cell.angle_beta   90.00
_cell.angle_gamma   90.00
#
_symmetry.space_group_name_H-M   'P 1'
#
loop_
_entity.id
_entity.type
_entity.pdbx_description
1 polymer ?
#
loop_
_entity_poly.entity_id
_entity_poly.type
_entity_poly.pdbx_seq_one_letter_code
_entity_poly.pdbx_strand_id
1 'polypeptide(L)'
;MLTFHSIPYFKGDGDILRRFIVALTALLLFINVLGAEAVGKAVSVMVNGRTVTVEPGAFFSEGRVFVPVRFIAEELGVRVEWNDASGTVIIDDIRGDAFLKGQTQQQSAGAGIMGNLIKAADLKDILDDDKDSDIADYRSGKSGGDSIANDPLVVDVRQQRDFSASHIPGAVWLAPAESMAEAQNIARLKELLEQHKDLGGKDEIVLYCYTGNTSGLLTGVLGTMGLPVKNMMYGFDIAWQGTKFADRAIKADMEDSEGKKLECEG
;
A
#
# COMPACT_ATOMS: atom_id res chain seq x y z
N MET A 1 -29.94 -37.36 -78.22
CA MET A 1 -28.51 -37.71 -78.42
C MET A 1 -27.69 -36.74 -77.59
N LEU A 2 -27.31 -37.12 -76.37
CA LEU A 2 -26.43 -36.34 -75.49
C LEU A 2 -25.31 -37.28 -75.02
N THR A 3 -24.10 -37.00 -75.51
CA THR A 3 -22.89 -37.79 -75.30
C THR A 3 -22.23 -37.41 -73.98
N PHE A 4 -22.20 -38.34 -73.03
CA PHE A 4 -21.40 -38.24 -71.81
C PHE A 4 -19.90 -38.26 -72.17
N HIS A 5 -19.18 -37.19 -71.84
CA HIS A 5 -17.71 -37.18 -71.85
C HIS A 5 -17.22 -37.57 -70.45
N SER A 6 -16.50 -38.69 -70.38
CA SER A 6 -15.84 -39.19 -69.17
C SER A 6 -14.64 -38.30 -68.80
N ILE A 7 -14.61 -37.86 -67.54
CA ILE A 7 -13.49 -37.14 -66.92
C ILE A 7 -12.37 -38.14 -66.60
N PRO A 8 -11.10 -37.88 -66.96
CA PRO A 8 -10.01 -38.80 -66.65
C PRO A 8 -9.68 -38.76 -65.15
N TYR A 9 -9.66 -39.93 -64.53
CA TYR A 9 -9.23 -40.16 -63.15
C TYR A 9 -7.70 -40.09 -63.09
N PHE A 10 -7.15 -39.06 -62.44
CA PHE A 10 -5.70 -38.90 -62.26
C PHE A 10 -5.19 -39.93 -61.24
N LYS A 11 -4.53 -40.99 -61.72
CA LYS A 11 -3.87 -42.00 -60.88
C LYS A 11 -2.51 -41.44 -60.42
N GLY A 12 -2.53 -40.63 -59.37
CA GLY A 12 -1.32 -40.13 -58.71
C GLY A 12 -0.83 -41.11 -57.65
N ASP A 13 0.46 -41.44 -57.67
CA ASP A 13 1.12 -42.32 -56.71
C ASP A 13 0.89 -41.82 -55.27
N GLY A 14 0.07 -42.55 -54.51
CA GLY A 14 -0.32 -42.19 -53.14
C GLY A 14 0.85 -41.99 -52.18
N ASP A 15 2.03 -42.50 -52.52
CA ASP A 15 3.26 -42.29 -51.77
C ASP A 15 3.78 -40.85 -51.83
N ILE A 16 3.58 -40.15 -52.95
CA ILE A 16 3.98 -38.74 -53.09
C ILE A 16 3.05 -37.87 -52.21
N LEU A 17 1.74 -38.10 -52.29
CA LEU A 17 0.75 -37.39 -51.48
C LEU A 17 0.95 -37.65 -49.97
N ARG A 18 1.27 -38.89 -49.59
CA ARG A 18 1.56 -39.26 -48.19
C ARG A 18 2.83 -38.60 -47.67
N ARG A 19 3.89 -38.51 -48.48
CA ARG A 19 5.13 -37.78 -48.11
C ARG A 19 4.88 -36.28 -47.93
N PHE A 20 4.06 -35.67 -48.79
CA PHE A 20 3.67 -34.27 -48.63
C PHE A 20 2.84 -34.04 -47.37
N ILE A 21 1.89 -34.92 -47.05
CA ILE A 21 1.08 -34.83 -45.83
C ILE A 21 1.95 -35.01 -44.57
N VAL A 22 2.89 -35.95 -44.57
CA VAL A 22 3.83 -36.15 -43.45
C VAL A 22 4.77 -34.95 -43.29
N ALA A 23 5.27 -34.37 -44.39
CA ALA A 23 6.10 -33.17 -44.33
C ALA A 23 5.31 -31.94 -43.85
N LEU A 24 4.05 -31.78 -44.29
CA LEU A 24 3.19 -30.67 -43.88
C LEU A 24 2.79 -30.78 -42.40
N THR A 25 2.47 -31.99 -41.93
CA THR A 25 2.18 -32.24 -40.51
C THR A 25 3.41 -32.08 -39.63
N ALA A 26 4.58 -32.52 -40.07
CA ALA A 26 5.85 -32.28 -39.36
C ALA A 26 6.19 -30.78 -39.31
N LEU A 27 5.96 -30.03 -40.40
CA LEU A 27 6.16 -28.58 -40.45
C LEU A 27 5.17 -27.84 -39.53
N LEU A 28 3.89 -28.24 -39.53
CA LEU A 28 2.88 -27.71 -38.62
C LEU A 28 3.22 -27.99 -37.15
N LEU A 29 3.76 -29.17 -36.84
CA LEU A 29 4.24 -29.49 -35.49
C LEU A 29 5.50 -28.68 -35.13
N PHE A 30 6.40 -28.42 -36.08
CA PHE A 30 7.61 -27.63 -35.86
C PHE A 30 7.33 -26.13 -35.63
N ILE A 31 6.31 -25.57 -36.28
CA ILE A 31 5.87 -24.17 -36.08
C ILE A 31 5.36 -23.95 -34.64
N ASN A 32 4.74 -24.95 -34.01
CA ASN A 32 4.25 -24.84 -32.63
C ASN A 32 5.37 -24.88 -31.57
N VAL A 33 6.60 -25.29 -31.94
CA VAL A 33 7.76 -25.35 -31.02
C VAL A 33 8.57 -24.04 -31.01
N LEU A 34 8.32 -23.12 -31.95
CA LEU A 34 9.07 -21.88 -32.12
C LEU A 34 8.53 -20.66 -31.35
N GLY A 35 7.52 -20.82 -30.49
CA GLY A 35 6.84 -19.70 -29.85
C GLY A 35 6.40 -19.96 -28.42
N ALA A 36 7.36 -20.11 -27.51
CA ALA A 36 7.11 -19.99 -26.08
C ALA A 36 8.27 -19.22 -25.43
N GLU A 37 8.35 -17.92 -25.70
CA GLU A 37 9.03 -17.05 -24.75
C GLU A 37 8.15 -17.00 -23.50
N ALA A 38 8.72 -17.42 -22.36
CA ALA A 38 8.11 -17.16 -21.08
C ALA A 38 8.07 -15.64 -20.91
N VAL A 39 6.96 -15.01 -21.28
CA VAL A 39 6.64 -13.64 -20.86
C VAL A 39 6.47 -13.72 -19.35
N GLY A 40 7.57 -13.55 -18.62
CA GLY A 40 7.53 -13.31 -17.19
C GLY A 40 6.60 -12.12 -16.99
N LYS A 41 5.56 -12.28 -16.16
CA LYS A 41 4.64 -11.20 -15.82
C LYS A 41 5.47 -10.00 -15.34
N ALA A 42 5.65 -8.99 -16.19
CA ALA A 42 6.36 -7.78 -15.83
C ALA A 42 5.53 -7.08 -14.75
N VAL A 43 6.08 -6.98 -13.54
CA VAL A 43 5.44 -6.26 -12.45
C VAL A 43 5.72 -4.77 -12.66
N SER A 44 4.68 -4.00 -12.97
CA SER A 44 4.77 -2.54 -13.02
C SER A 44 4.76 -1.99 -11.59
N VAL A 45 5.66 -1.05 -11.30
CA VAL A 45 5.74 -0.34 -10.03
C VAL A 45 5.28 1.10 -10.24
N MET A 46 4.36 1.56 -9.40
CA MET A 46 3.82 2.91 -9.45
C MET A 46 4.05 3.64 -8.12
N VAL A 47 4.50 4.89 -8.20
CA VAL A 47 4.68 5.80 -7.07
C VAL A 47 3.87 7.06 -7.35
N ASN A 48 2.89 7.37 -6.48
CA ASN A 48 2.04 8.57 -6.60
C ASN A 48 1.43 8.76 -8.00
N GLY A 49 0.88 7.67 -8.57
CA GLY A 49 0.25 7.67 -9.89
C GLY A 49 1.23 7.66 -11.07
N ARG A 50 2.55 7.66 -10.83
CA ARG A 50 3.58 7.61 -11.87
C ARG A 50 4.20 6.22 -11.93
N THR A 51 4.27 5.64 -13.12
CA THR A 51 5.01 4.39 -13.34
C THR A 51 6.51 4.65 -13.26
N VAL A 52 7.22 3.87 -12.46
CA VAL A 52 8.66 3.99 -12.27
C VAL A 52 9.36 2.72 -12.75
N THR A 53 10.43 2.89 -13.51
CA THR A 53 11.30 1.77 -13.91
C THR A 53 12.23 1.44 -12.74
N VAL A 54 12.23 0.18 -12.32
CA VAL A 54 13.04 -0.31 -11.21
C VAL A 54 14.07 -1.32 -11.72
N GLU A 55 15.34 -1.18 -11.32
CA GLU A 55 16.41 -2.11 -11.65
C GLU A 55 17.13 -2.59 -10.37
N PRO A 56 17.18 -3.90 -10.09
CA PRO A 56 16.55 -4.99 -10.85
C PRO A 56 15.01 -4.90 -10.84
N GLY A 57 14.35 -5.40 -11.89
CA GLY A 57 12.89 -5.33 -12.00
C GLY A 57 12.18 -6.02 -10.84
N ALA A 58 11.05 -5.44 -10.41
CA ALA A 58 10.14 -6.14 -9.51
C ALA A 58 9.61 -7.42 -10.17
N PHE A 59 9.43 -8.48 -9.39
CA PHE A 59 9.00 -9.77 -9.91
C PHE A 59 8.01 -10.46 -8.98
N PHE A 60 7.18 -11.32 -9.55
CA PHE A 60 6.21 -12.13 -8.79
C PHE A 60 6.76 -13.54 -8.60
N SER A 61 6.75 -14.03 -7.36
CA SER A 61 7.15 -15.39 -7.00
C SER A 61 6.34 -15.88 -5.80
N GLU A 62 5.90 -17.14 -5.84
CA GLU A 62 5.17 -17.79 -4.73
C GLU A 62 3.99 -16.99 -4.16
N GLY A 63 3.16 -16.38 -5.02
CA GLY A 63 2.00 -15.61 -4.55
C GLY A 63 2.34 -14.21 -4.03
N ARG A 64 3.61 -13.79 -4.07
CA ARG A 64 4.09 -12.51 -3.54
C ARG A 64 4.81 -11.72 -4.62
N VAL A 65 4.73 -10.40 -4.53
CA VAL A 65 5.53 -9.48 -5.33
C VAL A 65 6.77 -9.10 -4.55
N PHE A 66 7.94 -9.26 -5.15
CA PHE A 66 9.23 -8.84 -4.62
C PHE A 66 9.65 -7.55 -5.31
N VAL A 67 9.93 -6.53 -4.51
CA VAL A 67 10.40 -5.21 -4.96
C VAL A 67 11.77 -4.95 -4.32
N PRO A 68 12.77 -4.45 -5.06
CA PRO A 68 14.09 -4.17 -4.50
C PRO A 68 14.02 -3.20 -3.33
N VAL A 69 14.65 -3.57 -2.21
CA VAL A 69 14.66 -2.75 -0.97
C VAL A 69 15.30 -1.38 -1.18
N ARG A 70 16.34 -1.29 -2.03
CA ARG A 70 17.02 -0.02 -2.34
C ARG A 70 16.05 1.00 -2.93
N PHE A 71 15.29 0.57 -3.94
CA PHE A 71 14.30 1.42 -4.58
C PHE A 71 13.28 1.95 -3.56
N ILE A 72 12.76 1.08 -2.70
CA ILE A 72 11.81 1.50 -1.66
C ILE A 72 12.43 2.50 -0.70
N ALA A 73 13.66 2.26 -0.23
CA ALA A 73 14.35 3.14 0.71
C ALA A 73 14.64 4.52 0.09
N GLU A 74 15.09 4.58 -1.16
CA GLU A 74 15.37 5.85 -1.86
C GLU A 74 14.08 6.65 -2.12
N GLU A 75 12.98 6.00 -2.50
CA GLU A 75 11.66 6.65 -2.65
C GLU A 75 11.08 7.13 -1.30
N LEU A 76 11.49 6.50 -0.20
CA LEU A 76 11.23 6.94 1.17
C LEU A 76 12.13 8.14 1.59
N GLY A 77 13.05 8.58 0.74
CA GLY A 77 14.01 9.65 1.03
C GLY A 77 15.16 9.22 1.95
N VAL A 78 15.42 7.92 2.03
CA VAL A 78 16.45 7.32 2.87
C VAL A 78 17.65 6.95 2.00
N ARG A 79 18.87 7.14 2.52
CA ARG A 79 20.08 6.78 1.79
C ARG A 79 20.38 5.29 2.01
N VAL A 80 20.91 4.64 0.97
CA VAL A 80 21.33 3.23 1.00
C VAL A 80 22.79 3.15 0.59
N GLU A 81 23.63 2.66 1.49
CA GLU A 81 25.06 2.45 1.27
C GLU A 81 25.41 0.96 1.43
N TRP A 82 26.36 0.49 0.63
CA TRP A 82 26.94 -0.84 0.79
C TRP A 82 28.29 -0.71 1.49
N ASN A 83 28.48 -1.44 2.58
CA ASN A 83 29.75 -1.52 3.30
C ASN A 83 30.48 -2.81 2.92
N ASP A 84 31.47 -2.69 2.04
CA ASP A 84 32.27 -3.82 1.56
C ASP A 84 33.05 -4.52 2.69
N ALA A 85 33.53 -3.76 3.69
CA ALA A 85 34.38 -4.30 4.75
C ALA A 85 33.64 -5.26 5.69
N SER A 86 32.34 -5.04 5.87
CA SER A 86 31.47 -5.86 6.74
C SER A 86 30.44 -6.68 5.98
N GLY A 87 30.30 -6.47 4.67
CA GLY A 87 29.29 -7.13 3.84
C GLY A 87 27.86 -6.74 4.22
N THR A 88 27.65 -5.52 4.70
CA THR A 88 26.35 -5.05 5.19
C THR A 88 25.77 -3.95 4.32
N VAL A 89 24.45 -3.97 4.14
CA VAL A 89 23.69 -2.83 3.62
C VAL A 89 23.39 -1.90 4.80
N ILE A 90 23.76 -0.63 4.67
CA ILE A 90 23.41 0.44 5.61
C ILE A 90 22.27 1.23 4.97
N ILE A 91 21.19 1.40 5.73
CA ILE A 91 20.04 2.22 5.34
C ILE A 91 19.92 3.31 6.41
N ASP A 92 20.27 4.54 6.07
CA ASP A 92 20.34 5.65 7.00
C ASP A 92 19.39 6.79 6.60
N ASP A 93 18.57 7.21 7.57
CA ASP A 93 17.74 8.39 7.41
C ASP A 93 18.60 9.63 7.66
N ILE A 94 18.69 10.50 6.66
CA ILE A 94 19.35 11.82 6.72
C ILE A 94 18.84 12.70 7.88
N ARG A 95 17.70 12.37 8.49
CA ARG A 95 17.08 13.13 9.59
C ARG A 95 17.61 12.78 10.98
N GLY A 96 18.40 11.70 11.13
CA GLY A 96 18.91 11.28 12.44
C GLY A 96 17.82 11.17 13.52
N ASP A 97 18.23 11.33 14.78
CA ASP A 97 17.46 11.29 16.03
C ASP A 97 16.22 12.21 16.10
N ALA A 98 15.92 13.02 15.07
CA ALA A 98 14.67 13.76 14.93
C ALA A 98 13.43 12.83 14.90
N PHE A 99 13.56 11.61 14.35
CA PHE A 99 12.49 10.60 14.40
C PHE A 99 12.18 10.14 15.83
N LEU A 100 13.22 9.97 16.67
CA LEU A 100 13.09 9.61 18.09
C LEU A 100 12.62 10.80 18.95
N LYS A 101 12.85 12.03 18.48
CA LYS A 101 12.48 13.27 19.18
C LYS A 101 11.10 13.80 18.76
N GLY A 102 10.34 13.07 17.95
CA GLY A 102 8.98 13.47 17.53
C GLY A 102 8.94 14.70 16.62
N GLN A 103 10.08 15.21 16.16
CA GLN A 103 10.13 16.41 15.33
C GLN A 103 10.00 16.02 13.86
N THR A 104 8.78 16.11 13.33
CA THR A 104 8.54 16.07 11.89
C THR A 104 9.04 17.39 11.30
N GLN A 105 10.22 17.42 10.66
CA GLN A 105 10.53 18.54 9.78
C GLN A 105 9.53 18.51 8.62
N GLN A 106 8.69 19.53 8.58
CA GLN A 106 7.76 19.82 7.50
C GLN A 106 8.58 20.24 6.28
N GLN A 107 9.18 19.26 5.60
CA GLN A 107 9.93 19.49 4.37
C GLN A 107 9.04 19.11 3.19
N SER A 108 8.62 20.16 2.48
CA SER A 108 8.17 20.28 1.10
C SER A 108 7.56 19.03 0.48
N ALA A 109 6.29 19.15 0.10
CA ALA A 109 5.54 18.24 -0.77
C ALA A 109 6.37 17.70 -1.95
N GLY A 110 7.16 16.67 -1.68
CA GLY A 110 7.92 15.90 -2.65
C GLY A 110 7.06 14.72 -3.06
N ALA A 111 7.03 14.45 -4.37
CA ALA A 111 6.25 13.38 -4.98
C ALA A 111 6.77 11.96 -4.65
N GLY A 112 7.29 11.72 -3.43
CA GLY A 112 7.70 10.43 -2.91
C GLY A 112 6.61 9.74 -2.08
N ILE A 113 6.78 8.46 -1.79
CA ILE A 113 5.79 7.64 -1.06
C ILE A 113 5.49 8.14 0.36
N MET A 114 6.35 9.00 0.93
CA MET A 114 6.16 9.63 2.23
C MET A 114 4.93 10.53 2.31
N GLY A 115 4.47 11.11 1.20
CA GLY A 115 3.24 11.92 1.16
C GLY A 115 1.98 11.14 1.54
N ASN A 116 2.03 9.80 1.46
CA ASN A 116 0.91 8.92 1.74
C ASN A 116 0.93 8.35 3.16
N LEU A 117 1.79 8.85 4.06
CA LEU A 117 1.91 8.35 5.43
C LEU A 117 1.48 9.42 6.44
N ILE A 118 0.87 8.98 7.53
CA ILE A 118 0.53 9.81 8.70
C ILE A 118 0.87 9.06 9.98
N LYS A 119 1.46 9.73 10.97
CA LYS A 119 1.71 9.14 12.29
C LYS A 119 0.42 9.14 13.11
N ALA A 120 0.25 8.18 14.01
CA ALA A 120 -0.91 8.19 14.91
C ALA A 120 -0.93 9.41 15.86
N ALA A 121 0.23 9.93 16.26
CA ALA A 121 0.31 11.16 17.06
C ALA A 121 -0.18 12.37 16.25
N ASP A 122 0.32 12.55 15.02
CA ASP A 122 -0.15 13.62 14.14
C ASP A 122 -1.66 13.49 13.82
N LEU A 123 -2.15 12.26 13.62
CA LEU A 123 -3.59 12.02 13.43
C LEU A 123 -4.39 12.36 14.70
N LYS A 124 -3.89 11.98 15.89
CA LYS A 124 -4.53 12.33 17.15
C LYS A 124 -4.61 13.86 17.31
N ASP A 125 -3.50 14.57 17.10
CA ASP A 125 -3.43 16.02 17.18
C ASP A 125 -4.33 16.75 16.15
N ILE A 126 -4.64 16.11 15.02
CA ILE A 126 -5.62 16.64 14.05
C ILE A 126 -7.04 16.47 14.58
N LEU A 127 -7.35 15.31 15.17
CA LEU A 127 -8.70 14.96 15.64
C LEU A 127 -9.04 15.49 17.05
N ASP A 128 -8.05 16.03 17.77
CA ASP A 128 -8.08 16.62 19.12
C ASP A 128 -7.30 17.94 19.04
N ASP A 129 -7.84 18.88 18.26
CA ASP A 129 -7.14 20.12 17.87
C ASP A 129 -7.21 21.21 18.95
N ASP A 130 -8.16 21.08 19.88
CA ASP A 130 -8.22 21.88 21.12
C ASP A 130 -7.41 21.28 22.28
N LYS A 131 -6.93 20.03 22.12
CA LYS A 131 -6.06 19.29 23.06
C LYS A 131 -6.69 19.00 24.41
N ASP A 132 -8.01 18.89 24.46
CA ASP A 132 -8.72 18.52 25.68
C ASP A 132 -8.75 17.00 25.94
N SER A 133 -8.18 16.21 25.01
CA SER A 133 -8.10 14.74 25.06
C SER A 133 -9.44 14.01 24.95
N ASP A 134 -10.51 14.72 24.61
CA ASP A 134 -11.67 14.15 23.97
C ASP A 134 -11.45 14.18 22.45
N ILE A 135 -11.81 13.09 21.76
CA ILE A 135 -11.57 12.99 20.32
C ILE A 135 -12.90 13.27 19.65
N ALA A 136 -12.89 14.21 18.70
CA ALA A 136 -14.05 14.54 17.91
C ALA A 136 -14.71 13.30 17.29
N ASP A 137 -16.02 13.16 17.50
CA ASP A 137 -16.87 12.20 16.80
C ASP A 137 -18.10 12.93 16.27
N TYR A 138 -17.89 13.66 15.18
CA TYR A 138 -18.94 14.41 14.47
C TYR A 138 -20.10 13.53 14.03
N ARG A 139 -19.89 12.22 13.84
CA ARG A 139 -20.96 11.27 13.48
C ARG A 139 -21.89 11.00 14.65
N SER A 140 -21.37 11.09 15.88
CA SER A 140 -22.15 11.02 17.12
C SER A 140 -22.68 12.38 17.60
N GLY A 141 -22.37 13.48 16.89
CA GLY A 141 -22.71 14.85 17.28
C GLY A 141 -21.88 15.38 18.45
N LYS A 142 -20.77 14.70 18.78
CA LYS A 142 -19.81 15.13 19.80
C LYS A 142 -18.62 15.76 19.11
N SER A 143 -18.32 16.99 19.49
CA SER A 143 -17.23 17.74 18.89
C SER A 143 -16.16 18.15 19.88
N GLY A 144 -16.40 18.09 21.21
CA GLY A 144 -15.45 18.58 22.23
C GLY A 144 -15.23 20.11 22.26
N GLY A 145 -15.25 20.75 21.09
CA GLY A 145 -14.60 22.03 20.84
C GLY A 145 -13.74 21.94 19.57
N ASP A 146 -13.40 20.72 19.15
CA ASP A 146 -12.66 20.39 17.94
C ASP A 146 -13.31 20.88 16.65
N SER A 147 -12.48 21.17 15.65
CA SER A 147 -12.90 21.60 14.32
C SER A 147 -12.76 20.53 13.23
N ILE A 148 -13.88 20.15 12.61
CA ILE A 148 -13.89 19.16 11.51
C ILE A 148 -13.09 19.63 10.28
N ALA A 149 -12.79 20.92 10.17
CA ALA A 149 -12.17 21.53 8.98
C ALA A 149 -10.85 20.87 8.56
N ASN A 150 -10.08 20.36 9.52
CA ASN A 150 -8.79 19.72 9.26
C ASN A 150 -8.86 18.20 9.28
N ASP A 151 -10.01 17.63 9.66
CA ASP A 151 -10.16 16.21 9.91
C ASP A 151 -10.21 15.43 8.60
N PRO A 152 -9.41 14.37 8.46
CA PRO A 152 -9.59 13.42 7.39
C PRO A 152 -10.76 12.47 7.68
N LEU A 153 -11.30 11.85 6.62
CA LEU A 153 -12.16 10.69 6.78
C LEU A 153 -11.32 9.49 7.25
N VAL A 154 -11.47 9.10 8.51
CA VAL A 154 -10.76 7.95 9.07
C VAL A 154 -11.52 6.65 8.78
N VAL A 155 -10.85 5.67 8.15
CA VAL A 155 -11.46 4.41 7.72
C VAL A 155 -10.70 3.22 8.31
N ASP A 156 -11.44 2.38 9.04
CA ASP A 156 -10.96 1.11 9.55
C ASP A 156 -11.14 0.01 8.48
N VAL A 157 -10.05 -0.64 8.09
CA VAL A 157 -10.05 -1.75 7.12
C VAL A 157 -9.77 -3.10 7.76
N ARG A 158 -9.86 -3.20 9.10
CA ARG A 158 -9.83 -4.47 9.85
C ARG A 158 -11.15 -5.22 9.69
N GLN A 159 -11.24 -6.37 10.33
CA GLN A 159 -12.47 -7.15 10.41
C GLN A 159 -13.56 -6.38 11.16
N GLN A 160 -14.82 -6.53 10.73
CA GLN A 160 -15.97 -5.83 11.34
C GLN A 160 -16.05 -6.04 12.84
N ARG A 161 -15.81 -7.28 13.31
CA ARG A 161 -15.82 -7.63 14.73
C ARG A 161 -14.83 -6.80 15.55
N ASP A 162 -13.67 -6.45 14.96
CA ASP A 162 -12.59 -5.77 15.67
C ASP A 162 -12.87 -4.26 15.69
N PHE A 163 -13.43 -3.73 14.60
CA PHE A 163 -14.01 -2.38 14.58
C PHE A 163 -15.10 -2.23 15.66
N SER A 164 -16.07 -3.13 15.70
CA SER A 164 -17.15 -3.09 16.70
C SER A 164 -16.65 -3.23 18.15
N ALA A 165 -15.55 -3.96 18.37
CA ALA A 165 -14.96 -4.10 19.70
C ALA A 165 -14.23 -2.82 20.16
N SER A 166 -13.39 -2.24 19.30
CA SER A 166 -12.70 -0.99 19.57
C SER A 166 -12.13 -0.41 18.28
N HIS A 167 -12.43 0.85 18.00
CA HIS A 167 -11.94 1.60 16.85
C HIS A 167 -11.53 3.03 17.26
N ILE A 168 -10.88 3.74 16.35
CA ILE A 168 -10.63 5.18 16.48
C ILE A 168 -11.98 5.90 16.54
N PRO A 169 -12.27 6.76 17.53
CA PRO A 169 -13.51 7.53 17.58
C PRO A 169 -13.77 8.29 16.27
N GLY A 170 -15.02 8.34 15.81
CA GLY A 170 -15.39 8.94 14.52
C GLY A 170 -15.03 8.13 13.27
N ALA A 171 -14.20 7.07 13.37
CA ALA A 171 -13.84 6.26 12.21
C ALA A 171 -15.01 5.46 11.65
N VAL A 172 -14.98 5.22 10.34
CA VAL A 172 -15.98 4.43 9.62
C VAL A 172 -15.44 3.06 9.23
N TRP A 173 -16.34 2.08 9.16
CA TRP A 173 -16.06 0.77 8.60
C TRP A 173 -16.99 0.49 7.42
N LEU A 174 -16.41 0.07 6.30
CA LEU A 174 -17.17 -0.32 5.10
C LEU A 174 -17.02 -1.81 4.79
N ALA A 175 -15.76 -2.24 4.70
CA ALA A 175 -15.36 -3.56 4.25
C ALA A 175 -13.96 -3.86 4.80
N PRO A 176 -13.59 -5.13 4.99
CA PRO A 176 -12.22 -5.49 5.29
C PRO A 176 -11.32 -5.20 4.07
N ALA A 177 -10.03 -5.02 4.33
CA ALA A 177 -9.06 -4.55 3.33
C ALA A 177 -9.04 -5.37 2.04
N GLU A 178 -9.28 -6.68 2.12
CA GLU A 178 -9.25 -7.61 0.97
C GLU A 178 -10.33 -7.30 -0.06
N SER A 179 -11.48 -6.77 0.38
CA SER A 179 -12.62 -6.43 -0.46
C SER A 179 -12.77 -4.92 -0.69
N MET A 180 -12.00 -4.06 0.00
CA MET A 180 -12.17 -2.61 -0.10
C MET A 180 -11.98 -2.07 -1.53
N ALA A 181 -11.14 -2.73 -2.34
CA ALA A 181 -10.90 -2.35 -3.73
C ALA A 181 -12.01 -2.79 -4.72
N GLU A 182 -13.06 -3.48 -4.26
CA GLU A 182 -14.20 -3.83 -5.08
C GLU A 182 -15.04 -2.60 -5.46
N ALA A 183 -15.61 -2.59 -6.66
CA ALA A 183 -16.26 -1.41 -7.24
C ALA A 183 -17.36 -0.81 -6.35
N GLN A 184 -18.16 -1.65 -5.68
CA GLN A 184 -19.22 -1.22 -4.77
C GLN A 184 -18.65 -0.53 -3.52
N ASN A 185 -17.55 -1.05 -2.97
CA ASN A 185 -16.90 -0.49 -1.78
C ASN A 185 -16.19 0.82 -2.12
N ILE A 186 -15.58 0.92 -3.31
CA ILE A 186 -15.02 2.17 -3.82
C ILE A 186 -16.10 3.24 -4.01
N ALA A 187 -17.24 2.89 -4.60
CA ALA A 187 -18.35 3.83 -4.78
C ALA A 187 -18.83 4.35 -3.42
N ARG A 188 -19.01 3.43 -2.45
CA ARG A 188 -19.43 3.80 -1.10
C ARG A 188 -18.39 4.64 -0.36
N LEU A 189 -17.10 4.36 -0.53
CA LEU A 189 -16.01 5.14 0.05
C LEU A 189 -16.00 6.57 -0.51
N LYS A 190 -16.20 6.74 -1.82
CA LYS A 190 -16.33 8.06 -2.46
C LYS A 190 -17.53 8.84 -1.93
N GLU A 191 -18.68 8.19 -1.79
CA GLU A 191 -19.85 8.82 -1.19
C GLU A 191 -19.59 9.29 0.25
N LEU A 192 -18.90 8.48 1.06
CA LEU A 192 -18.55 8.88 2.42
C LEU A 192 -17.58 10.05 2.46
N LEU A 193 -16.63 10.12 1.53
CA LEU A 193 -15.72 11.24 1.41
C LEU A 193 -16.47 12.53 1.03
N GLU A 194 -17.41 12.47 0.08
CA GLU A 194 -18.24 13.63 -0.26
C GLU A 194 -19.12 14.06 0.93
N GLN A 195 -19.74 13.10 1.65
CA GLN A 195 -20.50 13.42 2.87
C GLN A 195 -19.62 14.07 3.95
N HIS A 196 -18.38 13.61 4.10
CA HIS A 196 -17.41 14.20 5.03
C HIS A 196 -17.08 15.64 4.65
N LYS A 197 -16.85 15.91 3.37
CA LYS A 197 -16.60 17.26 2.84
C LYS A 197 -17.81 18.18 2.99
N ASP A 198 -19.03 17.66 2.79
CA ASP A 198 -20.26 18.43 3.00
C ASP A 198 -20.44 18.87 4.47
N LEU A 199 -19.88 18.13 5.41
CA LEU A 199 -19.82 18.50 6.83
C LEU A 199 -18.69 19.51 7.15
N GLY A 200 -17.88 19.88 6.16
CA GLY A 200 -16.73 20.78 6.30
C GLY A 200 -15.40 20.05 6.46
N GLY A 201 -15.38 18.72 6.38
CA GLY A 201 -14.19 17.90 6.53
C GLY A 201 -13.16 18.03 5.40
N LYS A 202 -11.92 17.64 5.68
CA LYS A 202 -10.82 17.66 4.71
C LYS A 202 -11.01 16.62 3.61
N ASP A 203 -10.63 16.95 2.38
CA ASP A 203 -10.58 16.02 1.24
C ASP A 203 -9.38 15.07 1.36
N GLU A 204 -9.40 14.23 2.38
CA GLU A 204 -8.33 13.29 2.71
C GLU A 204 -8.93 12.08 3.43
N ILE A 205 -8.47 10.88 3.08
CA ILE A 205 -8.86 9.63 3.71
C ILE A 205 -7.66 9.07 4.44
N VAL A 206 -7.82 8.71 5.72
CA VAL A 206 -6.78 8.00 6.49
C VAL A 206 -7.23 6.56 6.71
N LEU A 207 -6.51 5.62 6.13
CA LEU A 207 -6.74 4.19 6.29
C LEU A 207 -5.87 3.64 7.42
N TYR A 208 -6.43 2.72 8.21
CA TYR A 208 -5.65 1.91 9.13
C TYR A 208 -6.09 0.45 9.19
N CYS A 209 -5.12 -0.41 9.47
CA CYS A 209 -5.35 -1.81 9.83
C CYS A 209 -4.70 -2.09 11.19
N TYR A 210 -4.47 -3.36 11.53
CA TYR A 210 -3.82 -3.77 12.79
C TYR A 210 -2.43 -3.14 12.98
N THR A 211 -1.52 -3.33 12.01
CA THR A 211 -0.11 -2.91 12.11
C THR A 211 0.32 -1.94 11.00
N GLY A 212 -0.61 -1.42 10.20
CA GLY A 212 -0.34 -0.44 9.14
C GLY A 212 0.16 -1.01 7.80
N ASN A 213 0.46 -2.32 7.71
CA ASN A 213 0.99 -2.93 6.48
C ASN A 213 -0.09 -3.11 5.41
N THR A 214 -1.20 -3.76 5.77
CA THR A 214 -2.30 -4.05 4.84
C THR A 214 -2.96 -2.76 4.36
N SER A 215 -3.19 -1.81 5.26
CA SER A 215 -3.69 -0.48 4.91
C SER A 215 -2.71 0.26 4.01
N GLY A 216 -1.39 0.12 4.18
CA GLY A 216 -0.40 0.70 3.27
C GLY A 216 -0.48 0.18 1.84
N LEU A 217 -0.64 -1.14 1.66
CA LEU A 217 -0.85 -1.73 0.34
C LEU A 217 -2.15 -1.21 -0.30
N LEU A 218 -3.21 -1.16 0.49
CA LEU A 218 -4.51 -0.67 0.04
C LEU A 218 -4.45 0.83 -0.31
N THR A 219 -3.75 1.65 0.46
CA THR A 219 -3.49 3.07 0.14
C THR A 219 -2.83 3.19 -1.23
N GLY A 220 -1.86 2.33 -1.55
CA GLY A 220 -1.28 2.28 -2.88
C GLY A 220 -2.32 2.02 -3.98
N VAL A 221 -3.15 1.00 -3.80
CA VAL A 221 -4.22 0.64 -4.76
C VAL A 221 -5.25 1.75 -4.92
N LEU A 222 -5.76 2.31 -3.82
CA LEU A 222 -6.77 3.36 -3.84
C LEU A 222 -6.20 4.68 -4.39
N GLY A 223 -4.93 4.96 -4.12
CA GLY A 223 -4.22 6.10 -4.68
C GLY A 223 -4.10 6.02 -6.21
N THR A 224 -3.86 4.83 -6.79
CA THR A 224 -3.87 4.69 -8.27
C THR A 224 -5.24 4.90 -8.88
N MET A 225 -6.31 4.73 -8.10
CA MET A 225 -7.68 5.05 -8.49
C MET A 225 -8.03 6.54 -8.31
N GLY A 226 -7.05 7.37 -7.92
CA GLY A 226 -7.19 8.82 -7.77
C GLY A 226 -7.82 9.26 -6.44
N LEU A 227 -7.88 8.39 -5.43
CA LEU A 227 -8.40 8.75 -4.11
C LEU A 227 -7.31 9.44 -3.26
N PRO A 228 -7.66 10.48 -2.46
CA PRO A 228 -6.71 11.20 -1.60
C PRO A 228 -6.46 10.41 -0.30
N VAL A 229 -5.82 9.24 -0.41
CA VAL A 229 -5.63 8.30 0.70
C VAL A 229 -4.25 8.41 1.34
N LYS A 230 -4.20 8.26 2.66
CA LYS A 230 -3.01 8.07 3.48
C LYS A 230 -3.12 6.82 4.32
N ASN A 231 -1.98 6.24 4.66
CA ASN A 231 -1.85 5.12 5.58
C ASN A 231 -1.40 5.60 6.95
N MET A 232 -2.13 5.21 7.99
CA MET A 232 -1.69 5.42 9.37
C MET A 232 -0.54 4.45 9.70
N MET A 233 0.63 5.02 9.97
CA MET A 233 1.85 4.26 10.26
C MET A 233 1.68 3.38 11.49
N TYR A 234 2.16 2.13 11.39
CA TYR A 234 2.09 1.10 12.43
C TYR A 234 0.68 0.71 12.91
N GLY A 235 -0.37 1.22 12.28
CA GLY A 235 -1.74 0.76 12.49
C GLY A 235 -2.29 0.98 13.91
N PHE A 236 -3.45 0.38 14.15
CA PHE A 236 -4.22 0.58 15.38
C PHE A 236 -3.55 0.00 16.61
N ASP A 237 -3.05 -1.24 16.53
CA ASP A 237 -2.63 -1.98 17.72
C ASP A 237 -1.29 -1.47 18.27
N ILE A 238 -0.41 -0.99 17.38
CA ILE A 238 0.93 -0.53 17.77
C ILE A 238 0.93 0.99 17.97
N ALA A 239 0.57 1.75 16.94
CA ALA A 239 0.68 3.20 17.02
C ALA A 239 -0.51 3.84 17.75
N TRP A 240 -1.74 3.56 17.33
CA TRP A 240 -2.90 4.24 17.92
C TRP A 240 -3.14 3.87 19.39
N GLN A 241 -3.07 2.60 19.75
CA GLN A 241 -3.14 2.21 21.16
C GLN A 241 -1.90 2.69 21.93
N GLY A 242 -0.74 2.77 21.26
CA GLY A 242 0.50 3.31 21.82
C GLY A 242 0.40 4.78 22.21
N THR A 243 -0.32 5.62 21.45
CA THR A 243 -0.47 7.05 21.79
C THR A 243 -1.17 7.27 23.13
N LYS A 244 -2.06 6.34 23.55
CA LYS A 244 -2.71 6.38 24.86
C LYS A 244 -1.73 6.25 26.04
N PHE A 245 -0.54 5.71 25.80
CA PHE A 245 0.50 5.53 26.80
C PHE A 245 1.69 6.47 26.59
N ALA A 246 1.84 7.09 25.41
CA ALA A 246 2.95 7.98 25.08
C ALA A 246 2.94 9.28 25.90
N ASP A 247 1.75 9.79 26.24
CA ASP A 247 1.61 11.01 27.06
C ASP A 247 1.87 10.75 28.56
N ARG A 248 2.05 9.49 28.96
CA ARG A 248 2.51 9.16 30.31
C ARG A 248 4.02 9.28 30.33
N ALA A 249 4.53 10.25 31.09
CA ALA A 249 5.96 10.34 31.38
C ALA A 249 6.48 8.96 31.79
N ILE A 250 7.41 8.42 30.99
CA ILE A 250 8.13 7.19 31.36
C ILE A 250 9.01 7.57 32.55
N LYS A 251 8.53 7.26 33.76
CA LYS A 251 9.34 7.35 34.96
C LYS A 251 10.24 6.12 34.99
N ALA A 252 11.43 6.26 34.42
CA ALA A 252 12.54 5.39 34.74
C ALA A 252 13.27 5.99 35.95
N ASP A 253 13.68 5.15 36.89
CA ASP A 253 14.66 5.57 37.89
C ASP A 253 15.92 5.98 37.13
N MET A 254 16.45 7.19 37.36
CA MET A 254 17.76 7.53 36.81
C MET A 254 18.79 6.65 37.52
N GLU A 255 19.65 5.95 36.78
CA GLU A 255 20.77 5.22 37.36
C GLU A 255 22.07 5.94 36.96
N ASP A 256 22.98 6.12 37.93
CA ASP A 256 24.33 6.60 37.61
C ASP A 256 25.15 5.52 36.88
N SER A 257 26.38 5.86 36.48
CA SER A 257 27.28 4.93 35.78
C SER A 257 27.66 3.68 36.60
N GLU A 258 27.29 3.63 37.88
CA GLU A 258 27.52 2.52 38.79
C GLU A 258 26.24 1.71 39.08
N GLY A 259 25.12 2.07 38.41
CA GLY A 259 23.83 1.39 38.56
C GLY A 259 23.07 1.80 39.84
N LYS A 260 23.45 2.90 40.49
CA LYS A 260 22.74 3.39 41.68
C LYS A 260 21.59 4.30 41.25
N LYS A 261 20.39 3.99 41.75
CA LYS A 261 19.18 4.78 41.53
C LYS A 261 19.32 6.17 42.17
N LEU A 262 19.07 7.19 41.36
CA LEU A 262 18.97 8.61 41.71
C LEU A 262 17.49 8.96 41.76
N GLU A 263 16.99 9.31 42.93
CA GLU A 263 15.65 9.89 43.06
C GLU A 263 15.68 11.32 42.51
N CYS A 264 14.78 11.61 41.57
CA CYS A 264 14.58 12.99 41.11
C CYS A 264 13.82 13.74 42.21
N GLU A 265 14.47 14.66 42.92
CA GLU A 265 13.75 15.67 43.70
C GLU A 265 12.91 16.51 42.71
N GLY A 266 11.62 16.64 43.00
CA GLY A 266 10.55 17.03 42.07
C GLY A 266 10.57 18.44 41.53
#